data_AF-A0A3C1HGW3-F1
#
_entry.id   AF-A0A3C1HGW3-F1
#
_cell.length_a   1.000
_cell.length_b   1.000
_cell.length_c   1.000
_cell.angle_alpha   90.00
_cell.angle_beta   90.00
_cell.angle_gamma   90.00
#
_symmetry.space_group_name_H-M   'P 1'
#
loop_
_entity.id
_entity.type
_entity.pdbx_description
1 polymer ?
#
loop_
_entity_poly.entity_id
_entity_poly.type
_entity_poly.pdbx_seq_one_letter_code
_entity_poly.pdbx_strand_id
1 'polypeptide(L)'
;MGCQKRPFPPLNLKSDGRMLSTVPLTLEQIVEETRHWPPEKVGELVGRLTEDLHSTDPETEAAWKTEIDRRVEEIQTGKVQGIPAEEVFEKAKRILGG
;
A
#
# COMPACT_ATOMS: atom_id res chain seq x y z
N MET A 1 -10.62 -31.27 -7.05
CA MET A 1 -10.26 -30.24 -8.05
C MET A 1 -8.82 -29.80 -7.82
N GLY A 2 -7.91 -30.09 -8.76
CA GLY A 2 -6.51 -29.64 -8.70
C GLY A 2 -6.31 -28.37 -9.52
N CYS A 3 -5.92 -27.27 -8.89
CA CYS A 3 -5.57 -26.02 -9.58
C CYS A 3 -4.29 -26.22 -10.38
N GLN A 4 -4.40 -26.26 -11.70
CA GLN A 4 -3.26 -26.34 -12.59
C GLN A 4 -2.54 -24.99 -12.65
N LYS A 5 -1.37 -24.91 -12.00
CA LYS A 5 -0.47 -23.76 -12.10
C LYS A 5 0.08 -23.71 -13.53
N ARG A 6 -0.43 -22.80 -14.37
CA ARG A 6 0.15 -22.56 -15.69
C ARG A 6 1.52 -21.89 -15.49
N PRO A 7 2.61 -22.41 -16.07
CA PRO A 7 3.90 -21.75 -16.01
C PRO A 7 3.84 -20.45 -16.80
N PHE A 8 4.36 -19.36 -16.21
CA PHE A 8 4.57 -18.12 -16.94
C PHE A 8 5.65 -18.33 -18.01
N PRO A 9 5.48 -17.80 -19.23
CA PRO A 9 6.53 -17.85 -20.24
C PRO A 9 7.76 -17.08 -19.74
N PRO A 10 8.98 -17.53 -20.06
CA PRO A 10 10.17 -16.80 -19.67
C PRO A 10 10.17 -15.44 -20.35
N LEU A 11 10.32 -14.37 -19.57
CA LEU A 11 10.58 -13.04 -20.09
C LEU A 11 11.94 -13.11 -20.80
N ASN A 12 11.92 -13.09 -22.13
CA ASN A 12 13.12 -12.95 -22.94
C ASN A 12 13.58 -11.49 -22.84
N LEU A 13 14.20 -11.15 -21.72
CA LEU A 13 14.84 -9.87 -21.51
C LEU A 13 16.13 -9.90 -22.31
N LYS A 14 16.07 -9.51 -23.59
CA LYS A 14 17.26 -9.13 -24.33
C LYS A 14 17.81 -7.90 -23.61
N SER A 15 18.77 -8.12 -22.73
CA SER A 15 19.56 -7.08 -22.09
C SER A 15 20.37 -6.40 -23.19
N ASP A 16 19.79 -5.40 -23.85
CA ASP A 16 20.56 -4.45 -24.64
C ASP A 16 21.49 -3.73 -23.67
N GLY A 17 22.78 -4.01 -23.84
CA GLY A 17 23.88 -3.62 -22.97
C GLY A 17 24.07 -2.11 -22.86
N ARG A 18 23.20 -1.46 -22.09
CA ARG A 18 23.57 -0.24 -21.37
C ARG A 18 24.14 -0.70 -20.03
N MET A 19 25.46 -0.74 -19.92
CA MET A 19 26.12 -0.71 -18.61
C MET A 19 25.55 0.50 -17.87
N LEU A 20 24.64 0.27 -16.93
CA LEU A 20 24.41 1.24 -15.86
C LEU A 20 25.69 1.20 -15.05
N SER A 21 26.63 2.09 -15.38
CA SER A 21 27.74 2.40 -14.48
C SER A 21 27.10 2.91 -13.21
N THR A 22 26.96 2.05 -12.21
CA THR A 22 26.31 2.39 -10.94
C THR A 22 27.23 3.35 -10.19
N VAL A 23 27.13 4.64 -10.51
CA VAL A 23 27.52 5.69 -9.59
C VAL A 23 26.53 5.60 -8.43
N PRO A 24 26.98 5.45 -7.17
CA PRO A 24 26.07 5.48 -6.05
C PRO A 24 25.38 6.86 -6.04
N LEU A 25 24.07 6.88 -6.27
CA LEU A 25 23.26 8.08 -6.10
C LEU A 25 23.17 8.38 -4.61
N THR A 26 23.58 9.59 -4.21
CA THR A 26 23.44 10.03 -2.82
C THR A 26 22.03 10.57 -2.56
N LEU A 27 21.63 10.62 -1.29
CA LEU A 27 20.36 11.20 -0.89
C LEU A 27 20.23 12.66 -1.36
N GLU A 28 21.31 13.43 -1.22
CA GLU A 28 21.38 14.84 -1.61
C GLU A 28 21.17 15.02 -3.11
N GLN A 29 21.72 14.12 -3.93
CA GLN A 29 21.50 14.14 -5.38
C GLN A 29 20.04 13.86 -5.72
N ILE A 30 19.40 12.87 -5.07
CA ILE A 30 17.97 12.58 -5.29
C ILE A 30 17.11 13.80 -4.91
N VAL A 31 17.40 14.42 -3.77
CA VAL A 31 16.67 15.62 -3.32
C VAL A 31 16.84 16.77 -4.31
N GLU A 32 18.06 17.03 -4.77
CA GLU A 32 18.31 18.17 -5.65
C GLU A 32 17.72 17.98 -7.06
N GLU A 33 17.85 16.77 -7.61
CA GLU A 33 17.27 16.43 -8.91
C GLU A 33 15.74 16.50 -8.91
N THR A 34 15.10 16.11 -7.80
CA THR A 34 13.63 16.02 -7.70
C THR A 34 12.98 17.33 -7.24
N ARG A 35 13.74 18.27 -6.66
CA ARG A 35 13.25 19.58 -6.17
C ARG A 35 12.44 20.37 -7.21
N HIS A 36 12.79 20.22 -8.48
CA HIS A 36 12.21 20.97 -9.59
C HIS A 36 11.07 20.22 -10.31
N TRP A 37 10.72 19.02 -9.86
CA TRP A 37 9.70 18.21 -10.51
C TRP A 37 8.28 18.66 -10.15
N PRO A 38 7.29 18.37 -10.99
CA PRO A 38 5.89 18.51 -10.62
C PRO A 38 5.54 17.70 -9.36
N PRO A 39 4.68 18.21 -8.46
CA PRO A 39 4.31 17.53 -7.21
C PRO A 39 3.82 16.11 -7.40
N GLU A 40 3.06 15.85 -8.47
CA GLU A 40 2.50 14.54 -8.79
C GLU A 40 3.60 13.51 -9.04
N LYS A 41 4.68 13.93 -9.71
CA LYS A 41 5.82 13.07 -10.04
C LYS A 41 6.72 12.81 -8.84
N VAL A 42 6.87 13.79 -7.95
CA VAL A 42 7.51 13.59 -6.64
C VAL A 42 6.70 12.60 -5.80
N GLY A 43 5.37 12.73 -5.79
CA GLY A 43 4.47 11.80 -5.12
C GLY A 43 4.60 10.36 -5.64
N GLU A 44 4.67 10.17 -6.96
CA GLU A 44 4.93 8.87 -7.56
C GLU A 44 6.27 8.27 -7.11
N LEU A 45 7.35 9.07 -7.10
CA LEU A 45 8.67 8.63 -6.65
C LEU A 45 8.63 8.18 -5.17
N VAL A 46 8.04 9.00 -4.30
CA VAL A 46 7.91 8.67 -2.87
C VAL A 46 7.08 7.40 -2.67
N GLY A 47 5.98 7.24 -3.41
CA GLY A 47 5.16 6.03 -3.38
C GLY A 47 5.99 4.78 -3.68
N ARG A 48 6.72 4.78 -4.80
CA ARG A 48 7.55 3.65 -5.21
C ARG A 48 8.69 3.34 -4.24
N LEU A 49 9.32 4.36 -3.66
CA LEU A 49 10.37 4.15 -2.65
C LEU A 49 9.81 3.59 -1.34
N THR A 50 8.57 3.97 -0.99
CA THR A 50 7.92 3.54 0.26
C THR A 50 7.28 2.16 0.11
N GLU A 51 6.89 1.74 -1.10
CA GLU A 51 6.39 0.38 -1.37
C GLU A 51 7.36 -0.70 -0.88
N ASP A 52 8.65 -0.53 -1.12
CA ASP A 52 9.69 -1.46 -0.64
C ASP A 52 9.92 -1.37 0.88
N LEU A 53 9.54 -0.25 1.50
CA LEU A 53 9.61 -0.02 2.95
C LEU A 53 8.36 -0.54 3.69
N HIS A 54 7.30 -0.92 2.99
CA HIS A 54 6.09 -1.50 3.58
C HIS A 54 6.29 -2.96 4.06
N SER A 55 7.45 -3.27 4.65
CA SER A 55 7.56 -4.46 5.47
C SER A 55 6.73 -4.23 6.74
N THR A 56 5.53 -4.80 6.79
CA THR A 56 4.75 -4.87 8.02
C THR A 56 5.54 -5.69 9.03
N ASP A 57 5.85 -5.08 10.16
CA ASP A 57 6.44 -5.77 11.31
C ASP A 57 5.56 -6.99 11.67
N PRO A 58 6.12 -8.22 11.75
CA PRO A 58 5.32 -9.43 11.99
C PRO A 58 4.53 -9.39 13.30
N GLU A 59 5.03 -8.71 14.33
CA GLU A 59 4.31 -8.52 15.60
C GLU A 59 3.08 -7.64 15.40
N THR A 60 3.24 -6.53 14.68
CA THR A 60 2.13 -5.65 14.29
C THR A 60 1.07 -6.41 13.49
N GLU A 61 1.46 -7.22 12.50
CA GLU A 61 0.53 -8.03 11.71
C GLU A 61 -0.24 -9.05 12.57
N ALA A 62 0.46 -9.72 13.51
CA ALA A 62 -0.17 -10.66 14.43
C ALA A 62 -1.16 -9.97 15.39
N ALA A 63 -0.82 -8.76 15.86
CA ALA A 63 -1.70 -7.95 16.69
C ALA A 63 -2.96 -7.52 15.93
N TRP A 64 -2.82 -7.06 14.68
CA TRP A 64 -3.96 -6.72 13.83
C TRP A 64 -4.86 -7.93 13.55
N LYS A 65 -4.27 -9.10 13.27
CA LYS A 65 -5.04 -10.33 13.08
C LYS A 65 -5.89 -10.66 14.31
N THR A 66 -5.28 -10.61 15.50
CA THR A 66 -5.97 -10.88 16.77
C THR A 66 -7.13 -9.91 16.98
N GLU A 67 -6.91 -8.62 16.70
CA GLU A 67 -7.93 -7.58 16.85
C GLU A 67 -9.08 -7.74 15.84
N ILE A 68 -8.79 -8.10 14.58
CA ILE A 68 -9.81 -8.38 13.57
C ILE A 68 -10.68 -9.55 13.99
N ASP A 69 -10.07 -10.67 14.39
CA ASP A 69 -10.79 -11.88 14.80
C ASP A 69 -11.71 -11.56 16.00
N ARG A 70 -11.21 -10.80 16.99
CA ARG A 70 -12.01 -10.31 18.14
C ARG A 70 -13.19 -9.42 17.71
N ARG A 71 -12.96 -8.42 16.86
CA ARG A 71 -14.02 -7.47 16.43
C ARG A 71 -15.10 -8.14 15.60
N VAL A 72 -14.72 -9.09 14.74
CA VAL A 72 -15.68 -9.86 13.95
C VAL A 72 -16.60 -10.66 14.88
N GLU A 73 -16.04 -11.35 15.89
CA GLU A 73 -16.83 -12.08 16.88
C GLU A 73 -17.78 -11.15 17.63
N GLU A 74 -17.31 -10.00 18.11
CA GLU A 74 -18.14 -9.04 18.85
C GLU A 74 -19.33 -8.53 18.05
N ILE A 75 -19.13 -8.27 16.76
CA ILE A 75 -20.19 -7.84 15.86
C ILE A 75 -21.18 -8.99 15.60
N GLN A 76 -20.68 -10.18 15.29
CA GLN A 76 -21.53 -11.34 14.96
C GLN A 76 -22.36 -11.82 16.16
N THR A 77 -21.80 -11.72 17.36
CA THR A 77 -22.48 -12.12 18.61
C THR A 77 -23.34 -11.00 19.20
N GLY A 78 -23.28 -9.79 18.64
CA GLY A 78 -24.01 -8.63 19.16
C GLY A 78 -23.47 -8.11 20.50
N LYS A 79 -22.24 -8.50 20.90
CA LYS A 79 -21.54 -7.93 22.06
C LYS A 79 -21.29 -6.42 21.87
N VAL A 80 -21.16 -5.98 20.62
CA VAL A 80 -21.08 -4.57 20.24
C VAL A 80 -22.23 -4.21 19.30
N GLN A 81 -22.88 -3.09 19.57
CA GLN A 81 -23.92 -2.54 18.70
C GLN A 81 -23.27 -1.64 17.63
N GLY A 82 -23.44 -2.02 16.36
CA GLY A 82 -23.05 -1.19 15.23
C GLY A 82 -23.98 0.01 15.03
N ILE A 83 -23.49 1.03 14.32
CA ILE A 83 -24.30 2.17 13.86
C ILE A 83 -24.78 1.83 12.43
N PRO A 84 -26.06 2.05 12.10
CA PRO A 84 -26.55 1.89 10.72
C PRO A 84 -25.73 2.72 9.73
N ALA A 85 -25.42 2.13 8.57
CA ALA A 85 -24.56 2.77 7.58
C ALA A 85 -25.17 4.09 7.07
N GLU A 86 -26.49 4.15 6.92
CA GLU A 86 -27.23 5.34 6.51
C GLU A 86 -27.00 6.50 7.47
N GLU A 87 -27.02 6.23 8.78
CA GLU A 87 -26.78 7.26 9.80
C GLU A 87 -25.34 7.81 9.70
N VAL A 88 -24.36 6.92 9.50
CA VAL A 88 -22.95 7.31 9.31
C VAL A 88 -22.80 8.18 8.06
N PHE A 89 -23.39 7.78 6.94
CA PHE A 89 -23.30 8.54 5.69
C PHE A 89 -24.04 9.88 5.75
N GLU A 90 -25.22 9.95 6.36
CA GLU A 90 -25.94 11.21 6.57
C GLU A 90 -25.17 12.17 7.47
N LYS A 91 -24.43 11.65 8.46
CA LYS A 91 -23.52 12.47 9.27
C LYS A 91 -22.32 12.96 8.46
N ALA A 92 -21.74 12.10 7.63
CA ALA A 92 -20.61 12.46 6.77
C ALA A 92 -20.98 13.56 5.75
N LYS A 93 -22.15 13.47 5.11
CA LYS A 93 -22.67 14.49 4.19
C LYS A 93 -22.78 15.86 4.85
N ARG A 94 -23.39 15.92 6.03
CA ARG A 94 -23.51 17.15 6.82
C ARG A 94 -22.16 17.80 7.13
N ILE A 95 -21.13 17.00 7.44
CA ILE A 95 -19.77 17.52 7.72
C ILE A 95 -19.13 18.08 6.44
N LEU A 96 -19.35 17.43 5.30
CA LEU A 96 -18.79 17.82 4.00
C LEU A 96 -19.59 18.94 3.31
N GLY A 97 -20.65 19.45 3.93
CA GLY A 97 -21.49 20.53 3.38
C GLY A 97 -22.43 20.09 2.25
N GLY A 98 -22.74 18.80 2.18
CA GLY A 98 -23.77 18.24 1.30
C GLY A 98 -25.17 18.24 1.92
#